data_AF-A0A2R6CXP8-F1
#
_entry.id   AF-A0A2R6CXP8-F1
#
_cell.length_a   1.000
_cell.length_b   1.000
_cell.length_c   1.000
_cell.angle_alpha   90.00
_cell.angle_beta   90.00
_cell.angle_gamma   90.00
#
_symmetry.space_group_name_H-M   'P 1'
#
loop_
_entity.id
_entity.type
_entity.pdbx_description
1 polymer ?
#
loop_
_entity_poly.entity_id
_entity_poly.type
_entity_poly.pdbx_seq_one_letter_code
_entity_poly.pdbx_strand_id
1 'polypeptide(L)'
;MSAPWSDWDHIVKIDPDKTLREGETFEDVCATGTDALEIGGTTGMTEAKMARVVEATTAHDVLVYIEPSNVSSVVHRDGLDGYLIPVVLNAGDLFWTVGAHKEWARLDDEIDWSRTFTEAYVIMNPDASVAEYTEAECDLEPDEVAAYAEVAEQMLGQEILYVEYSG
;
A
#
# COMPACT_ATOMS: atom_id res chain seq x y z
N MET A 1 -19.82 -5.65 10.28
CA MET A 1 -19.65 -4.36 9.58
C MET A 1 -18.91 -4.72 8.31
N SER A 2 -19.32 -4.20 7.16
CA SER A 2 -18.55 -4.40 5.92
C SER A 2 -17.24 -3.61 6.00
N ALA A 3 -16.19 -4.10 5.36
CA ALA A 3 -14.92 -3.38 5.31
C ALA A 3 -15.09 -2.04 4.55
N PRO A 4 -14.31 -1.00 4.87
CA PRO A 4 -14.41 0.31 4.21
C PRO A 4 -14.33 0.25 2.68
N TRP A 5 -13.56 -0.69 2.14
CA TRP A 5 -13.36 -0.92 0.71
C TRP A 5 -14.37 -1.84 0.03
N SER A 6 -15.41 -2.28 0.75
CA SER A 6 -16.38 -3.26 0.22
C SER A 6 -17.16 -2.80 -1.01
N ASP A 7 -17.25 -1.48 -1.22
CA ASP A 7 -17.94 -0.86 -2.35
C ASP A 7 -16.99 -0.07 -3.27
N TRP A 8 -15.67 -0.23 -3.12
CA TRP A 8 -14.70 0.46 -3.99
C TRP A 8 -14.49 -0.31 -5.31
N ASP A 9 -14.49 0.43 -6.42
CA ASP A 9 -14.22 -0.08 -7.77
C ASP A 9 -12.90 0.48 -8.33
N HIS A 10 -12.42 1.62 -7.83
CA HIS A 10 -11.24 2.32 -8.34
C HIS A 10 -10.46 3.07 -7.25
N ILE A 11 -9.13 2.85 -7.24
CA ILE A 11 -8.19 3.58 -6.38
C ILE A 11 -7.17 4.29 -7.26
N VAL A 12 -6.81 5.53 -6.92
CA VAL A 12 -5.63 6.20 -7.50
C VAL A 12 -4.46 6.05 -6.53
N LYS A 13 -3.42 5.34 -6.96
CA LYS A 13 -2.15 5.25 -6.25
C LYS A 13 -1.23 6.40 -6.64
N ILE A 14 -0.72 7.14 -5.66
CA ILE A 14 0.17 8.30 -5.86
C ILE A 14 1.55 7.97 -5.27
N ASP A 15 2.57 7.96 -6.13
CA ASP A 15 3.96 7.82 -5.75
C ASP A 15 4.55 9.18 -5.29
N PRO A 16 4.87 9.36 -3.99
CA PRO A 16 5.34 10.64 -3.47
C PRO A 16 6.73 11.05 -3.93
N ASP A 17 7.52 10.13 -4.50
CA ASP A 17 8.83 10.46 -5.11
C ASP A 17 8.68 11.08 -6.50
N LYS A 18 7.51 10.92 -7.12
CA LYS A 18 7.22 11.48 -8.43
C LYS A 18 6.56 12.85 -8.33
N THR A 19 6.53 13.52 -9.47
CA THR A 19 5.79 14.77 -9.66
C THR A 19 4.61 14.50 -10.59
N LEU A 20 3.48 15.15 -10.31
CA LEU A 20 2.35 15.20 -11.24
C LEU A 20 2.79 15.84 -12.57
N ARG A 21 2.02 15.62 -13.64
CA ARG A 21 2.30 16.25 -14.93
C ARG A 21 2.15 17.75 -14.82
N GLU A 22 2.85 18.47 -15.69
CA GLU A 22 2.77 19.93 -15.74
C GLU A 22 1.32 20.38 -15.95
N GLY A 23 0.83 21.22 -15.03
CA GLY A 23 -0.55 21.74 -15.05
C GLY A 23 -1.56 20.93 -14.26
N GLU A 24 -1.21 19.73 -13.77
CA GLU A 24 -2.05 18.92 -12.89
C GLU A 24 -1.73 19.19 -11.41
N THR A 25 -2.75 19.12 -10.56
CA THR A 25 -2.68 19.34 -9.11
C THR A 25 -3.23 18.14 -8.33
N PHE A 26 -2.94 18.07 -7.03
CA PHE A 26 -3.56 17.05 -6.18
C PHE A 26 -5.08 17.22 -6.05
N GLU A 27 -5.58 18.46 -6.17
CA GLU A 27 -7.02 18.72 -6.23
C GLU A 27 -7.64 18.07 -7.47
N ASP A 28 -6.97 18.15 -8.64
CA ASP A 28 -7.44 17.48 -9.86
C ASP A 28 -7.52 15.96 -9.67
N VAL A 29 -6.53 15.37 -8.98
CA VAL A 29 -6.51 13.93 -8.66
C VAL A 29 -7.67 13.56 -7.72
N CYS A 30 -7.90 14.35 -6.67
CA CYS A 30 -9.01 14.14 -5.73
C CYS A 30 -10.38 14.30 -6.41
N ALA A 31 -10.46 15.07 -7.49
CA ALA A 31 -11.70 15.32 -8.24
C ALA A 31 -11.99 14.29 -9.35
N THR A 32 -11.18 13.24 -9.50
CA THR A 32 -11.36 12.20 -10.53
C THR A 32 -12.62 11.35 -10.34
N GLY A 33 -13.18 11.32 -9.13
CA GLY A 33 -14.27 10.42 -8.75
C GLY A 33 -13.80 9.03 -8.34
N THR A 34 -12.49 8.87 -8.06
CA THR A 34 -11.92 7.66 -7.44
C THR A 34 -12.51 7.42 -6.05
N ASP A 35 -12.62 6.16 -5.63
CA ASP A 35 -13.22 5.80 -4.34
C ASP A 35 -12.26 6.06 -3.18
N ALA A 36 -10.97 5.88 -3.42
CA ALA A 36 -9.90 6.19 -2.49
C ALA A 36 -8.61 6.62 -3.20
N LEU A 37 -7.74 7.25 -2.43
CA LEU A 37 -6.33 7.47 -2.74
C LEU A 37 -5.47 6.55 -1.90
N GLU A 38 -4.45 5.99 -2.53
CA GLU A 38 -3.41 5.21 -1.86
C GLU A 38 -2.07 5.91 -2.08
N ILE A 39 -1.47 6.42 -1.00
CA ILE A 39 -0.23 7.19 -1.06
C ILE A 39 0.91 6.28 -0.66
N GLY A 40 1.74 5.89 -1.62
CA GLY A 40 2.80 4.91 -1.39
C GLY A 40 3.71 4.74 -2.60
N GLY A 41 4.91 4.23 -2.36
CA GLY A 41 5.91 4.00 -3.39
C GLY A 41 7.04 3.09 -2.90
N THR A 42 7.79 2.52 -3.84
CA THR A 42 8.78 1.47 -3.53
C THR A 42 10.09 2.03 -2.99
N THR A 43 10.72 2.95 -3.72
CA THR A 43 12.08 3.43 -3.42
C THR A 43 12.10 4.93 -3.15
N GLY A 44 13.10 5.40 -2.41
CA GLY A 44 13.28 6.84 -2.15
C GLY A 44 12.24 7.47 -1.21
N MET A 45 11.39 6.67 -0.57
CA MET A 45 10.35 7.14 0.33
C MET A 45 10.92 7.79 1.59
N THR A 46 10.39 8.97 1.92
CA THR A 46 10.69 9.68 3.17
C THR A 46 9.39 10.22 3.76
N GLU A 47 9.35 10.37 5.08
CA GLU A 47 8.23 11.01 5.79
C GLU A 47 7.85 12.37 5.16
N ALA A 48 8.84 13.21 4.81
CA ALA A 48 8.58 14.52 4.22
C ALA A 48 7.89 14.44 2.83
N LYS A 49 8.23 13.44 2.00
CA LYS A 49 7.58 13.23 0.70
C LYS A 49 6.14 12.75 0.89
N MET A 50 5.94 11.79 1.78
CA MET A 50 4.62 11.25 2.14
C MET A 50 3.73 12.37 2.70
N ALA A 51 4.22 13.11 3.70
CA ALA A 51 3.50 14.20 4.35
C ALA A 51 3.05 15.27 3.37
N ARG A 52 3.88 15.64 2.38
CA ARG A 52 3.51 16.60 1.33
C ARG A 52 2.25 16.17 0.57
N VAL A 53 2.17 14.89 0.19
CA VAL A 53 1.03 14.38 -0.59
C VAL A 53 -0.19 14.26 0.31
N VAL A 54 -0.03 13.67 1.51
CA VAL A 54 -1.10 13.54 2.51
C VAL A 54 -1.70 14.90 2.86
N GLU A 55 -0.86 15.93 3.06
CA GLU A 55 -1.30 17.30 3.32
C GLU A 55 -2.16 17.89 2.21
N ALA A 56 -1.79 17.61 0.97
CA ALA A 56 -2.49 18.14 -0.19
C ALA A 56 -3.81 17.41 -0.45
N THR A 57 -3.93 16.14 -0.07
CA THR A 57 -5.11 15.31 -0.39
C THR A 57 -6.14 15.27 0.75
N THR A 58 -5.72 15.28 2.02
CA THR A 58 -6.61 15.22 3.20
C THR A 58 -7.50 16.46 3.39
N ALA A 59 -7.31 17.50 2.58
CA ALA A 59 -8.18 18.66 2.52
C ALA A 59 -9.46 18.44 1.69
N HIS A 60 -9.61 17.28 1.04
CA HIS A 60 -10.69 16.95 0.12
C HIS A 60 -11.56 15.79 0.64
N ASP A 61 -12.75 15.59 0.04
CA ASP A 61 -13.75 14.60 0.49
C ASP A 61 -13.48 13.16 0.00
N VAL A 62 -12.28 12.87 -0.52
CA VAL A 62 -11.88 11.52 -0.96
C VAL A 62 -11.18 10.78 0.17
N LEU A 63 -11.40 9.46 0.28
CA LEU A 63 -10.72 8.67 1.30
C LEU A 63 -9.21 8.61 1.03
N VAL A 64 -8.39 8.82 2.05
CA VAL A 64 -6.93 8.83 1.94
C VAL A 64 -6.31 7.75 2.80
N TYR A 65 -5.71 6.78 2.14
CA TYR A 65 -4.91 5.71 2.74
C TYR A 65 -3.44 5.90 2.42
N ILE A 66 -2.57 5.47 3.32
CA ILE A 66 -1.13 5.40 3.04
C ILE A 66 -0.65 3.95 3.01
N GLU A 67 0.31 3.70 2.13
CA GLU A 67 1.02 2.43 1.98
C GLU A 67 2.52 2.67 2.22
N PRO A 68 2.98 2.54 3.48
CA PRO A 68 4.37 2.80 3.81
C PRO A 68 5.26 1.61 3.40
N SER A 69 6.30 1.88 2.61
CA SER A 69 7.30 0.86 2.24
C SER A 69 8.39 0.65 3.29
N ASN A 70 8.49 1.54 4.29
CA ASN A 70 9.38 1.39 5.43
C ASN A 70 8.92 2.22 6.65
N VAL A 71 9.43 1.88 7.83
CA VAL A 71 9.07 2.52 9.11
C VAL A 71 9.32 4.04 9.10
N SER A 72 10.37 4.52 8.42
CA SER A 72 10.71 5.96 8.38
C SER A 72 9.86 6.79 7.41
N SER A 73 8.92 6.16 6.71
CA SER A 73 7.98 6.81 5.79
C SER A 73 6.55 6.86 6.32
N VAL A 74 6.30 6.26 7.49
CA VAL A 74 4.98 6.29 8.13
C VAL A 74 4.66 7.72 8.55
N VAL A 75 3.46 8.20 8.18
CA VAL A 75 2.96 9.51 8.56
C VAL A 75 1.72 9.31 9.43
N HIS A 76 1.74 9.88 10.63
CA HIS A 76 0.58 9.96 11.51
C HIS A 76 -0.04 11.36 11.39
N ARG A 77 -1.25 11.44 10.85
CA ARG A 77 -1.94 12.72 10.66
C ARG A 77 -3.45 12.57 10.82
N ASP A 78 -4.06 13.59 11.41
CA ASP A 78 -5.51 13.78 11.37
C ASP A 78 -5.99 13.90 9.91
N GLY A 79 -7.07 13.19 9.58
CA GLY A 79 -7.65 13.15 8.24
C GLY A 79 -7.24 11.94 7.40
N LEU A 80 -6.33 11.08 7.87
CA LEU A 80 -6.09 9.77 7.25
C LEU A 80 -7.20 8.77 7.61
N ASP A 81 -7.73 8.09 6.60
CA ASP A 81 -8.77 7.07 6.76
C ASP A 81 -8.18 5.71 7.16
N GLY A 82 -6.93 5.44 6.78
CA GLY A 82 -6.22 4.29 7.29
C GLY A 82 -4.87 4.02 6.64
N TYR A 83 -4.35 2.83 6.95
CA TYR A 83 -3.08 2.32 6.50
C TYR A 83 -3.32 1.00 5.78
N LEU A 84 -2.79 0.88 4.58
CA LEU A 84 -2.77 -0.34 3.79
C LEU A 84 -1.34 -0.87 3.86
N ILE A 85 -1.15 -2.02 4.50
CA ILE A 85 0.17 -2.56 4.84
C ILE A 85 0.46 -3.79 3.98
N PRO A 86 1.40 -3.69 3.03
CA PRO A 86 1.78 -4.81 2.19
C PRO A 86 2.41 -5.93 3.01
N VAL A 87 1.92 -7.15 2.84
CA VAL A 87 2.54 -8.40 3.27
C VAL A 87 2.88 -9.18 2.01
N VAL A 88 4.14 -9.15 1.60
CA VAL A 88 4.55 -9.74 0.32
C VAL A 88 4.72 -11.25 0.50
N LEU A 89 3.76 -12.02 -0.04
CA LEU A 89 3.66 -13.46 0.19
C LEU A 89 4.64 -14.29 -0.65
N ASN A 90 4.99 -13.77 -1.83
CA ASN A 90 5.97 -14.37 -2.72
C ASN A 90 7.35 -13.70 -2.64
N ALA A 91 7.68 -13.04 -1.53
CA ALA A 91 8.99 -12.44 -1.30
C ALA A 91 10.08 -13.50 -1.08
N GLY A 92 11.29 -13.21 -1.55
CA GLY A 92 12.49 -14.02 -1.30
C GLY A 92 13.08 -13.84 0.10
N ASP A 93 12.76 -12.72 0.78
CA ASP A 93 13.19 -12.40 2.14
C ASP A 93 11.99 -12.26 3.09
N LEU A 94 12.02 -12.98 4.23
CA LEU A 94 11.05 -12.89 5.33
C LEU A 94 10.91 -11.48 5.91
N PHE A 95 11.86 -10.60 5.65
CA PHE A 95 11.75 -9.19 5.97
C PHE A 95 10.46 -8.57 5.41
N TRP A 96 10.07 -8.91 4.19
CA TRP A 96 8.89 -8.34 3.50
C TRP A 96 7.56 -8.99 3.86
N THR A 97 7.59 -10.16 4.50
CA THR A 97 6.39 -10.85 4.99
C THR A 97 6.10 -10.56 6.46
N VAL A 98 7.13 -10.31 7.29
CA VAL A 98 6.92 -10.06 8.73
C VAL A 98 8.00 -9.18 9.38
N GLY A 99 9.24 -9.22 8.87
CA GLY A 99 10.36 -8.55 9.52
C GLY A 99 10.19 -7.03 9.63
N ALA A 100 9.72 -6.39 8.56
CA ALA A 100 9.43 -4.96 8.52
C ALA A 100 8.31 -4.58 9.50
N HIS A 101 7.21 -5.35 9.52
CA HIS A 101 6.04 -5.08 10.37
C HIS A 101 6.40 -5.22 11.86
N LYS A 102 7.24 -6.21 12.20
CA LYS A 102 7.76 -6.37 13.57
C LYS A 102 8.70 -5.24 13.98
N GLU A 103 9.49 -4.67 13.06
CA GLU A 103 10.26 -3.46 13.38
C GLU A 103 9.37 -2.23 13.53
N TRP A 104 8.34 -2.09 12.71
CA TRP A 104 7.34 -1.01 12.84
C TRP A 104 6.67 -1.05 14.21
N ALA A 105 6.07 -2.19 14.58
CA ALA A 105 5.43 -2.37 15.88
C ALA A 105 6.38 -2.22 17.09
N ARG A 106 7.70 -2.35 16.89
CA ARG A 106 8.71 -2.16 17.94
C ARG A 106 9.13 -0.70 18.09
N LEU A 107 9.05 0.09 17.02
CA LEU A 107 9.60 1.44 16.93
C LEU A 107 8.53 2.53 16.98
N ASP A 108 7.29 2.20 16.66
CA ASP A 108 6.17 3.13 16.54
C ASP A 108 5.07 2.77 17.55
N ASP A 109 4.95 3.59 18.59
CA ASP A 109 3.93 3.45 19.63
C ASP A 109 2.60 4.15 19.25
N GLU A 110 2.55 4.82 18.10
CA GLU A 110 1.39 5.61 17.63
C GLU A 110 0.49 4.84 16.67
N ILE A 111 0.79 3.56 16.41
CA ILE A 111 0.02 2.73 15.47
C ILE A 111 -1.43 2.58 15.91
N ASP A 112 -2.33 3.07 15.07
CA ASP A 112 -3.76 2.83 15.21
C ASP A 112 -4.17 1.52 14.50
N TRP A 113 -4.07 0.41 15.22
CA TRP A 113 -4.46 -0.91 14.72
C TRP A 113 -5.92 -1.02 14.27
N SER A 114 -6.81 -0.10 14.68
CA SER A 114 -8.20 -0.11 14.23
C SER A 114 -8.41 0.42 12.81
N ARG A 115 -7.40 1.12 12.27
CA ARG A 115 -7.36 1.69 10.92
C ARG A 115 -6.22 1.12 10.08
N THR A 116 -5.57 0.07 10.55
CA THR A 116 -4.48 -0.62 9.86
C THR A 116 -5.00 -1.91 9.26
N PHE A 117 -4.87 -2.06 7.95
CA PHE A 117 -5.34 -3.19 7.19
C PHE A 117 -4.19 -3.80 6.40
N THR A 118 -4.16 -5.12 6.27
CA THR A 118 -3.08 -5.82 5.58
C THR A 118 -3.48 -6.19 4.16
N GLU A 119 -2.54 -6.07 3.25
CA GLU A 119 -2.70 -6.45 1.85
C GLU A 119 -1.81 -7.66 1.56
N ALA A 120 -2.42 -8.77 1.18
CA ALA A 120 -1.69 -9.94 0.71
C ALA A 120 -1.15 -9.64 -0.68
N TYR A 121 0.11 -9.22 -0.75
CA TYR A 121 0.77 -8.87 -2.00
C TYR A 121 1.30 -10.12 -2.70
N VAL A 122 0.94 -10.26 -3.98
CA VAL A 122 1.55 -11.22 -4.91
C VAL A 122 2.08 -10.44 -6.10
N ILE A 123 3.40 -10.28 -6.16
CA ILE A 123 4.07 -9.51 -7.21
C ILE A 123 4.28 -10.41 -8.43
N MET A 124 3.85 -9.96 -9.59
CA MET A 124 3.81 -10.76 -10.81
C MET A 124 4.60 -10.18 -11.98
N ASN A 125 5.08 -8.94 -11.89
CA ASN A 125 5.97 -8.36 -12.89
C ASN A 125 7.45 -8.47 -12.44
N PRO A 126 8.26 -9.38 -13.02
CA PRO A 126 9.67 -9.54 -12.64
C PRO A 126 10.55 -8.34 -13.02
N ASP A 127 10.11 -7.49 -13.96
CA ASP A 127 10.86 -6.31 -14.41
C ASP A 127 10.61 -5.07 -13.53
N ALA A 128 9.71 -5.17 -12.54
CA ALA A 128 9.34 -4.07 -11.69
C ALA A 128 10.38 -3.79 -10.59
N SER A 129 10.56 -2.51 -10.23
CA SER A 129 11.42 -2.14 -9.10
C SER A 129 10.98 -2.78 -7.78
N VAL A 130 9.67 -3.03 -7.60
CA VAL A 130 9.15 -3.72 -6.41
C VAL A 130 9.58 -5.19 -6.38
N ALA A 131 9.62 -5.88 -7.53
CA ALA A 131 10.05 -7.27 -7.59
C ALA A 131 11.54 -7.41 -7.23
N GLU A 132 12.40 -6.53 -7.76
CA GLU A 132 13.82 -6.48 -7.38
C GLU A 132 13.98 -6.15 -5.89
N TYR A 133 13.25 -5.16 -5.38
CA TYR A 133 13.37 -4.70 -4.00
C TYR A 133 12.96 -5.75 -2.97
N THR A 134 11.94 -6.55 -3.29
CA THR A 134 11.41 -7.58 -2.39
C THR A 134 11.93 -8.99 -2.67
N GLU A 135 12.81 -9.13 -3.66
CA GLU A 135 13.31 -10.41 -4.17
C GLU A 135 12.15 -11.37 -4.52
N ALA A 136 11.08 -10.85 -5.15
CA ALA A 136 9.86 -11.62 -5.36
C ALA A 136 10.00 -12.73 -6.42
N GLU A 137 9.48 -13.92 -6.11
CA GLU A 137 9.32 -15.01 -7.08
C GLU A 137 8.10 -14.74 -7.96
N CYS A 138 8.34 -14.32 -9.20
CA CYS A 138 7.29 -13.90 -10.14
C CYS A 138 6.96 -14.98 -11.18
N ASP A 139 7.72 -16.07 -11.28
CA ASP A 139 7.44 -17.18 -12.20
C ASP A 139 6.36 -18.10 -11.61
N LEU A 140 5.14 -17.55 -11.52
CA LEU A 140 3.98 -18.19 -10.90
C LEU A 140 2.87 -18.41 -11.91
N GLU A 141 2.30 -19.61 -11.92
CA GLU A 141 1.10 -19.93 -12.68
C GLU A 141 -0.17 -19.45 -11.93
N PRO A 142 -1.31 -19.29 -12.64
CA PRO A 142 -2.54 -18.78 -12.03
C PRO A 142 -3.05 -19.58 -10.81
N ASP A 143 -2.83 -20.89 -10.77
CA ASP A 143 -3.22 -21.74 -9.64
C ASP A 143 -2.30 -21.55 -8.42
N GLU A 144 -1.04 -21.17 -8.62
CA GLU A 144 -0.12 -20.81 -7.55
C GLU A 144 -0.49 -19.45 -6.94
N VAL A 145 -0.86 -18.47 -7.76
CA VAL A 145 -1.42 -17.19 -7.28
C VAL A 145 -2.72 -17.40 -6.50
N ALA A 146 -3.61 -18.29 -7.00
CA ALA A 146 -4.83 -18.65 -6.28
C ALA A 146 -4.54 -19.35 -4.94
N ALA A 147 -3.49 -20.16 -4.86
CA ALA A 147 -3.06 -20.78 -3.60
C ALA A 147 -2.58 -19.73 -2.58
N TYR A 148 -1.85 -18.70 -3.01
CA TYR A 148 -1.51 -17.57 -2.15
C TYR A 148 -2.75 -16.83 -1.63
N ALA A 149 -3.76 -16.65 -2.48
CA ALA A 149 -5.03 -16.06 -2.08
C ALA A 149 -5.76 -16.90 -1.02
N GLU A 150 -5.80 -18.23 -1.18
CA GLU A 150 -6.42 -19.13 -0.21
C GLU A 150 -5.66 -19.09 1.14
N VAL A 151 -4.33 -19.04 1.12
CA VAL A 151 -3.53 -18.89 2.35
C VAL A 151 -3.80 -17.55 3.03
N ALA A 152 -3.82 -16.45 2.27
CA ALA A 152 -4.11 -15.11 2.77
C ALA A 152 -5.47 -15.06 3.48
N GLU A 153 -6.52 -15.57 2.83
CA GLU A 153 -7.88 -15.56 3.36
C GLU A 153 -8.06 -16.54 4.53
N GLN A 154 -7.75 -17.83 4.30
CA GLN A 154 -8.16 -18.90 5.22
C GLN A 154 -7.20 -19.08 6.40
N MET A 155 -5.91 -18.86 6.18
CA MET A 155 -4.88 -19.11 7.20
C MET A 155 -4.47 -17.83 7.92
N LEU A 156 -4.34 -16.72 7.20
CA LEU A 156 -3.86 -15.44 7.75
C LEU A 156 -4.99 -14.46 8.08
N GLY A 157 -6.19 -14.69 7.56
CA GLY A 157 -7.36 -13.84 7.81
C GLY A 157 -7.26 -12.46 7.16
N GLN A 158 -6.50 -12.33 6.08
CA GLN A 158 -6.37 -11.09 5.32
C GLN A 158 -7.61 -10.88 4.45
N GLU A 159 -8.08 -9.64 4.38
CA GLU A 159 -9.30 -9.26 3.66
C GLU A 159 -9.02 -8.66 2.27
N ILE A 160 -7.76 -8.34 1.97
CA ILE A 160 -7.31 -7.76 0.70
C ILE A 160 -6.23 -8.65 0.12
N LEU A 161 -6.44 -9.10 -1.13
CA LEU A 161 -5.43 -9.68 -1.99
C LEU A 161 -5.06 -8.65 -3.05
N TYR A 162 -3.79 -8.27 -3.12
CA TYR A 162 -3.26 -7.33 -4.10
C TYR A 162 -2.36 -8.09 -5.09
N VAL A 163 -2.84 -8.26 -6.33
CA VAL A 163 -2.05 -8.84 -7.41
C VAL A 163 -1.32 -7.71 -8.15
N GLU A 164 -0.01 -7.60 -7.94
CA GLU A 164 0.78 -6.44 -8.36
C GLU A 164 1.54 -6.71 -9.66
N TYR A 165 1.19 -5.95 -10.71
CA TYR A 165 1.81 -5.99 -12.03
C TYR A 165 2.48 -4.66 -12.41
N SER A 166 2.88 -3.85 -11.41
CA SER A 166 3.53 -2.54 -11.57
C SER A 166 4.57 -2.53 -12.70
N GLY A 167 4.61 -1.45 -13.48
CA GLY A 167 5.48 -1.32 -14.65
C GLY A 167 6.09 0.07 -14.83
#